data_AF-A0A517I4U0-F1
#
_entry.id   AF-A0A517I4U0-F1
#
_cell.length_a   1.000
_cell.length_b   1.000
_cell.length_c   1.000
_cell.angle_alpha   90.00
_cell.angle_beta   90.00
_cell.angle_gamma   90.00
#
_symmetry.space_group_name_H-M   'P 1'
#
loop_
_entity.id
_entity.type
_entity.pdbx_description
1 polymer ?
#
loop_
_entity_poly.entity_id
_entity_poly.type
_entity_poly.pdbx_seq_one_letter_code
_entity_poly.pdbx_strand_id
1 'polypeptide(L)'
;MRISFSYAFIFFAFILVTGCGSTNSSTSSVFSNLATQGSPSTSEGTEVAAESEKNNVATYLSTAVIALHEVNGFEAGEEFPPESKAFLAKHAYLFPATGDKVKEAQQLVDQNVQPKHINKNISKYHAAMIQDRGTVLSIEEEEIPEVGTISVLHVVNDEEDSYQIVYLGGLDVYEDDTVEFVGVPTLLSGFDNVSGGYTNSIIIVGSYVGKSAN
;
A
#
# COMPACT_ATOMS: atom_id res chain seq x y z
N MET A 1 29.64 -45.51 -12.66
CA MET A 1 30.39 -44.35 -12.16
C MET A 1 29.39 -43.45 -11.46
N ARG A 2 29.35 -43.49 -10.12
CA ARG A 2 28.39 -42.78 -9.27
C ARG A 2 29.12 -41.57 -8.69
N ILE A 3 28.63 -40.36 -8.93
CA ILE A 3 29.17 -39.13 -8.35
C ILE A 3 28.18 -38.69 -7.28
N SER A 4 28.62 -38.81 -6.03
CA SER A 4 27.92 -38.35 -4.84
C SER A 4 28.43 -36.93 -4.54
N PHE A 5 27.55 -35.93 -4.51
CA PHE A 5 27.91 -34.59 -4.03
C PHE A 5 27.69 -34.53 -2.51
N SER A 6 28.79 -34.32 -1.80
CA SER A 6 28.84 -34.18 -0.34
C SER A 6 28.60 -32.73 0.02
N TYR A 7 27.53 -32.44 0.77
CA TYR A 7 27.30 -31.12 1.37
C TYR A 7 28.31 -30.90 2.50
N ALA A 8 29.19 -29.91 2.35
CA ALA A 8 30.05 -29.43 3.41
C ALA A 8 29.35 -28.27 4.13
N PHE A 9 28.79 -28.57 5.31
CA PHE A 9 28.43 -27.59 6.32
C PHE A 9 29.68 -26.82 6.75
N ILE A 10 29.75 -25.51 6.49
CA ILE A 10 30.77 -24.64 7.07
C ILE A 10 30.09 -23.80 8.17
N PHE A 11 30.29 -24.24 9.41
CA PHE A 11 30.07 -23.45 10.61
C PHE A 11 31.26 -22.47 10.75
N PHE A 12 31.02 -21.17 10.57
CA PHE A 12 31.92 -20.14 11.08
C PHE A 12 31.31 -19.56 12.36
N ALA A 13 31.87 -19.98 13.50
CA ALA A 13 31.69 -19.32 14.78
C ALA A 13 32.93 -18.44 15.04
N PHE A 14 32.76 -17.12 15.18
CA PHE A 14 33.75 -16.28 15.84
C PHE A 14 33.09 -15.11 16.59
N ILE A 15 33.12 -15.26 17.93
CA ILE A 15 33.52 -14.32 18.98
C ILE A 15 32.86 -12.93 19.05
N LEU A 16 32.17 -12.74 20.19
CA LEU A 16 31.64 -11.52 20.77
C LEU A 16 32.68 -10.39 20.92
N VAL A 17 32.34 -9.21 20.41
CA VAL A 17 32.79 -7.92 20.95
C VAL A 17 31.55 -7.08 21.24
N THR A 18 31.35 -6.77 22.52
CA THR A 18 30.38 -5.80 23.04
C THR A 18 30.80 -4.38 22.70
N GLY A 19 29.89 -3.56 22.15
CA GLY A 19 30.06 -2.11 22.09
C GLY A 19 29.08 -1.41 21.14
N CYS A 20 28.10 -0.73 21.72
CA CYS A 20 27.06 0.14 21.13
C CYS A 20 26.02 -0.54 20.22
N GLY A 21 24.79 -0.61 20.75
CA GLY A 21 23.61 -1.06 20.04
C GLY A 21 23.30 -0.18 18.83
N SER A 22 23.47 -0.76 17.65
CA SER A 22 22.69 -0.42 16.47
C SER A 22 21.63 -1.52 16.35
N THR A 23 20.43 -1.25 16.83
CA THR A 23 19.26 -2.06 16.49
C THR A 23 18.93 -1.77 15.03
N ASN A 24 19.49 -2.56 14.11
CA ASN A 24 18.97 -2.64 12.76
C ASN A 24 17.69 -3.49 12.82
N SER A 25 16.57 -2.81 13.04
CA SER A 25 15.28 -3.22 12.50
C SER A 25 15.07 -2.33 11.29
N SER A 26 14.92 -2.91 10.10
CA SER A 26 14.52 -2.16 8.92
C SER A 26 13.07 -1.73 9.12
N THR A 27 12.85 -0.68 9.91
CA THR A 27 11.60 0.08 9.90
C THR A 27 11.52 0.73 8.52
N SER A 28 10.62 0.20 7.71
CA SER A 28 10.25 0.73 6.40
C SER A 28 10.07 2.24 6.45
N SER A 29 10.73 2.94 5.52
CA SER A 29 10.80 4.40 5.44
C SER A 29 9.44 5.07 5.18
N VAL A 30 8.43 4.30 4.78
CA VAL A 30 7.08 4.80 4.48
C VAL A 30 6.45 5.42 5.73
N PHE A 31 6.51 4.70 6.85
CA PHE A 31 5.88 5.14 8.08
C PHE A 31 6.71 6.18 8.84
N SER A 32 8.05 6.11 8.72
CA SER A 32 8.96 7.12 9.27
C SER A 32 8.66 8.53 8.74
N ASN A 33 8.27 8.65 7.46
CA ASN A 33 7.87 9.93 6.86
C ASN A 33 6.48 10.40 7.29
N LEU A 34 5.58 9.46 7.63
CA LEU A 34 4.19 9.78 7.96
C LEU A 34 4.03 10.34 9.38
N ALA A 35 4.87 9.93 10.33
CA ALA A 35 4.83 10.39 11.73
C ALA A 35 5.23 11.87 11.93
N THR A 36 5.82 12.54 10.94
CA THR A 36 6.39 13.90 11.08
C THR A 36 5.40 15.03 10.75
N GLN A 37 4.21 14.75 10.22
CA GLN A 37 3.29 15.78 9.69
C GLN A 37 2.02 16.08 10.54
N GLY A 38 1.90 15.53 11.74
CA GLY A 38 0.74 15.75 12.63
C GLY A 38 0.84 17.02 13.49
N SER A 39 0.35 18.17 13.00
CA SER A 39 -0.16 19.24 13.87
C SER A 39 -1.08 20.22 13.13
N PRO A 40 -2.39 20.23 13.47
CA PRO A 40 -3.21 21.43 13.34
C PRO A 40 -3.89 21.82 14.66
N SER A 41 -3.98 23.12 14.89
CA SER A 41 -4.60 23.78 16.04
C SER A 41 -6.13 23.85 15.97
N THR A 42 -6.75 23.80 17.15
CA THR A 42 -8.19 23.74 17.48
C THR A 42 -9.03 24.98 17.13
N SER A 43 -10.29 24.79 16.68
CA SER A 43 -11.51 25.54 17.12
C SER A 43 -12.83 24.93 16.56
N GLU A 44 -13.89 25.01 17.36
CA GLU A 44 -15.19 24.28 17.39
C GLU A 44 -16.25 24.58 16.31
N GLY A 45 -17.24 23.67 16.12
CA GLY A 45 -18.58 24.03 15.59
C GLY A 45 -19.45 22.98 14.86
N THR A 46 -19.68 21.79 15.41
CA THR A 46 -20.80 20.79 15.24
C THR A 46 -21.44 20.42 13.88
N GLU A 47 -21.22 21.12 12.76
CA GLU A 47 -21.49 20.60 11.38
C GLU A 47 -20.18 20.22 10.64
N VAL A 48 -19.05 20.55 11.26
CA VAL A 48 -17.68 20.47 10.73
C VAL A 48 -17.07 19.06 10.83
N ALA A 49 -17.60 18.19 11.70
CA ALA A 49 -16.98 16.90 12.03
C ALA A 49 -16.97 15.89 10.85
N ALA A 50 -18.06 15.82 10.08
CA ALA A 50 -18.17 14.88 8.97
C ALA A 50 -17.39 15.32 7.72
N GLU A 51 -17.11 16.62 7.57
CA GLU A 51 -16.25 17.15 6.50
C GLU A 51 -14.77 17.10 6.90
N SER A 52 -14.45 17.35 8.18
CA SER A 52 -13.09 17.23 8.69
C SER A 52 -12.57 15.80 8.63
N GLU A 53 -13.39 14.80 8.98
CA GLU A 53 -12.97 13.39 8.90
C GLU A 53 -12.74 12.92 7.45
N LYS A 54 -13.57 13.35 6.50
CA LYS A 54 -13.37 13.04 5.06
C LYS A 54 -12.06 13.60 4.52
N ASN A 55 -11.76 14.85 4.87
CA ASN A 55 -10.53 15.51 4.45
C ASN A 55 -9.29 14.87 5.08
N ASN A 56 -9.41 14.35 6.30
CA ASN A 56 -8.31 13.67 6.98
C ASN A 56 -7.97 12.34 6.30
N VAL A 57 -8.96 11.48 6.01
CA VAL A 57 -8.72 10.18 5.34
C VAL A 57 -8.03 10.36 3.99
N ALA A 58 -8.55 11.25 3.15
CA ALA A 58 -7.94 11.55 1.84
C ALA A 58 -6.52 12.13 1.98
N THR A 59 -6.27 12.93 3.02
CA THR A 59 -4.95 13.50 3.29
C THR A 59 -3.96 12.42 3.72
N TYR A 60 -4.26 11.64 4.75
CA TYR A 60 -3.35 10.58 5.23
C TYR A 60 -3.04 9.54 4.16
N LEU A 61 -4.06 9.08 3.42
CA LEU A 61 -3.85 8.13 2.32
C LEU A 61 -3.02 8.75 1.20
N SER A 62 -3.23 10.03 0.86
CA SER A 62 -2.40 10.71 -0.12
C SER A 62 -0.94 10.83 0.32
N THR A 63 -0.70 11.17 1.59
CA THR A 63 0.66 11.27 2.14
C THR A 63 1.35 9.90 2.20
N ALA A 64 0.64 8.85 2.60
CA ALA A 64 1.16 7.49 2.64
C ALA A 64 1.55 6.99 1.23
N VAL A 65 0.74 7.30 0.21
CA VAL A 65 1.06 6.98 -1.19
C VAL A 65 2.31 7.70 -1.67
N ILE A 66 2.45 9.00 -1.39
CA ILE A 66 3.66 9.75 -1.77
C ILE A 66 4.89 9.22 -1.06
N ALA A 67 4.80 8.97 0.26
CA ALA A 67 5.90 8.38 1.01
C ALA A 67 6.32 7.03 0.41
N LEU A 68 5.36 6.15 0.11
CA LEU A 68 5.64 4.86 -0.55
C LEU A 68 6.31 5.04 -1.92
N HIS A 69 5.84 6.00 -2.71
CA HIS A 69 6.42 6.29 -4.02
C HIS A 69 7.89 6.74 -3.92
N GLU A 70 8.21 7.60 -2.95
CA GLU A 70 9.58 8.03 -2.65
C GLU A 70 10.45 6.85 -2.17
N VAL A 71 9.91 5.98 -1.32
CA VAL A 71 10.63 4.78 -0.84
C VAL A 71 10.97 3.82 -1.98
N ASN A 72 10.12 3.75 -3.01
CA ASN A 72 10.40 3.00 -4.23
C ASN A 72 11.52 3.64 -5.10
N GLY A 73 12.09 4.77 -4.69
CA GLY A 73 13.22 5.42 -5.35
C GLY A 73 12.81 6.49 -6.37
N PHE A 74 11.55 6.94 -6.36
CA PHE A 74 11.12 8.07 -7.16
C PHE A 74 11.45 9.39 -6.45
N GLU A 75 11.69 10.43 -7.25
CA GLU A 75 12.11 11.74 -6.74
C GLU A 75 11.03 12.39 -5.88
N ALA A 76 11.45 13.01 -4.79
CA ALA A 76 10.57 13.81 -3.94
C ALA A 76 9.98 14.99 -4.74
N GLY A 77 8.68 15.25 -4.55
CA GLY A 77 7.98 16.35 -5.20
C GLY A 77 6.97 15.95 -6.28
N GLU A 78 6.79 14.65 -6.54
CA GLU A 78 5.60 14.18 -7.27
C GLU A 78 4.35 14.47 -6.44
N GLU A 79 3.33 15.07 -7.09
CA GLU A 79 2.08 15.41 -6.43
C GLU A 79 1.09 14.25 -6.53
N PHE A 80 0.36 14.02 -5.44
CA PHE A 80 -0.72 13.06 -5.45
C PHE A 80 -1.83 13.51 -6.44
N PRO A 81 -2.38 12.62 -7.28
CA PRO A 81 -3.30 13.05 -8.32
C PRO A 81 -4.56 13.74 -7.77
N PRO A 82 -4.91 14.94 -8.26
CA PRO A 82 -6.01 15.72 -7.69
C PRO A 82 -7.36 15.03 -7.87
N GLU A 83 -7.59 14.32 -8.98
CA GLU A 83 -8.82 13.58 -9.22
C GLU A 83 -8.96 12.39 -8.26
N SER A 84 -7.87 11.65 -8.00
CA SER A 84 -7.87 10.59 -6.99
C SER A 84 -8.15 11.16 -5.61
N LYS A 85 -7.57 12.33 -5.28
CA LYS A 85 -7.80 12.97 -3.97
C LYS A 85 -9.24 13.40 -3.81
N ALA A 86 -9.82 13.99 -4.84
CA ALA A 86 -11.23 14.38 -4.87
C ALA A 86 -12.16 13.16 -4.76
N PHE A 87 -11.81 12.05 -5.42
CA PHE A 87 -12.54 10.78 -5.30
C PHE A 87 -12.50 10.26 -3.86
N LEU A 88 -11.31 10.19 -3.25
CA LEU A 88 -11.13 9.75 -1.85
C LEU A 88 -11.93 10.64 -0.89
N ALA A 89 -11.87 11.96 -1.03
CA ALA A 89 -12.62 12.88 -0.16
C ALA A 89 -14.14 12.70 -0.30
N LYS A 90 -14.63 12.52 -1.53
CA LYS A 90 -16.06 12.29 -1.80
C LYS A 90 -16.55 10.95 -1.24
N HIS A 91 -15.70 9.93 -1.27
CA HIS A 91 -16.03 8.54 -0.91
C HIS A 91 -15.35 8.06 0.37
N ALA A 92 -14.88 8.95 1.25
CA ALA A 92 -14.00 8.59 2.37
C ALA A 92 -14.57 7.51 3.30
N TYR A 93 -15.90 7.41 3.42
CA TYR A 93 -16.58 6.39 4.22
C TYR A 93 -16.42 4.95 3.69
N LEU A 94 -15.86 4.78 2.48
CA LEU A 94 -15.49 3.51 1.85
C LEU A 94 -14.00 3.17 2.03
N PHE A 95 -13.23 3.95 2.78
CA PHE A 95 -11.79 3.73 2.97
C PHE A 95 -11.48 3.65 4.48
N PRO A 96 -11.59 2.46 5.10
CA PRO A 96 -11.93 1.18 4.49
C PRO A 96 -13.44 0.90 4.41
N ALA A 97 -13.83 0.06 3.45
CA ALA A 97 -15.16 -0.50 3.31
C ALA A 97 -15.26 -1.81 4.08
N THR A 98 -16.27 -1.91 4.95
CA THR A 98 -16.56 -3.11 5.75
C THR A 98 -18.05 -3.42 5.71
N GLY A 99 -18.42 -4.69 5.92
CA GLY A 99 -19.81 -5.13 5.89
C GLY A 99 -20.50 -4.79 4.56
N ASP A 100 -21.67 -4.16 4.63
CA ASP A 100 -22.46 -3.81 3.44
C ASP A 100 -21.76 -2.81 2.49
N LYS A 101 -20.81 -2.02 3.01
CA LYS A 101 -20.06 -1.05 2.21
C LYS A 101 -19.11 -1.69 1.19
N VAL A 102 -18.72 -2.95 1.39
CA VAL A 102 -17.88 -3.67 0.42
C VAL A 102 -18.60 -3.77 -0.92
N LYS A 103 -19.90 -4.08 -0.90
CA LYS A 103 -20.73 -4.14 -2.12
C LYS A 103 -20.87 -2.76 -2.77
N GLU A 104 -20.96 -1.71 -1.96
CA GLU A 104 -21.01 -0.33 -2.46
C GLU A 104 -19.70 0.06 -3.16
N ALA A 105 -18.54 -0.29 -2.58
CA ALA A 105 -17.24 -0.09 -3.22
C ALA A 105 -17.14 -0.88 -4.55
N GLN A 106 -17.56 -2.15 -4.57
CA GLN A 106 -17.58 -2.97 -5.78
C GLN A 106 -18.47 -2.39 -6.89
N GLN A 107 -19.54 -1.66 -6.55
CA GLN A 107 -20.40 -0.99 -7.53
C GLN A 107 -19.73 0.23 -8.19
N LEU A 108 -18.68 0.79 -7.58
CA LEU A 108 -17.89 1.90 -8.14
C LEU A 108 -16.73 1.41 -9.02
N VAL A 109 -16.57 0.09 -9.18
CA VAL A 109 -15.53 -0.51 -10.02
C VAL A 109 -15.87 -0.34 -11.50
N ASP A 110 -14.94 0.23 -12.27
CA ASP A 110 -15.03 0.20 -13.73
C ASP A 110 -14.47 -1.12 -14.28
N GLN A 111 -15.39 -2.02 -14.62
CA GLN A 111 -15.10 -3.36 -15.13
C GLN A 111 -14.37 -3.38 -16.49
N ASN A 112 -14.26 -2.23 -17.17
CA ASN A 112 -13.54 -2.12 -18.44
C ASN A 112 -12.08 -1.69 -18.25
N VAL A 113 -11.72 -1.28 -17.03
CA VAL A 113 -10.35 -0.87 -16.69
C VAL A 113 -9.56 -2.11 -16.31
N GLN A 114 -8.39 -2.25 -16.92
CA GLN A 114 -7.45 -3.34 -16.68
C GLN A 114 -6.07 -2.72 -16.42
N PRO A 115 -5.14 -3.46 -15.82
CA PRO A 115 -3.81 -2.94 -15.48
C PRO A 115 -3.07 -2.38 -16.70
N LYS A 116 -3.16 -3.07 -17.85
CA LYS A 116 -2.61 -2.58 -19.13
C LYS A 116 -3.15 -1.20 -19.56
N HIS A 117 -4.40 -0.88 -19.21
CA HIS A 117 -5.00 0.43 -19.52
C HIS A 117 -4.38 1.50 -18.62
N ILE A 118 -4.24 1.21 -17.33
CA ILE A 118 -3.62 2.06 -16.31
C ILE A 118 -2.15 2.32 -16.64
N ASN A 119 -1.37 1.25 -16.86
CA ASN A 119 0.06 1.32 -17.23
C ASN A 119 0.29 2.15 -18.50
N LYS A 120 -0.66 2.13 -19.44
CA LYS A 120 -0.56 2.95 -20.65
C LYS A 120 -0.81 4.44 -20.38
N ASN A 121 -1.79 4.76 -19.53
CA ASN A 121 -2.14 6.14 -19.20
C ASN A 121 -3.01 6.19 -17.93
N ILE A 122 -2.38 6.28 -16.76
CA ILE A 122 -3.05 6.28 -15.47
C ILE A 122 -3.97 7.50 -15.26
N SER A 123 -3.63 8.65 -15.85
CA SER A 123 -4.40 9.90 -15.68
C SER A 123 -5.87 9.83 -16.08
N LYS A 124 -6.27 8.82 -16.87
CA LYS A 124 -7.67 8.58 -17.25
C LYS A 124 -8.48 7.83 -16.20
N TYR A 125 -7.84 7.26 -15.19
CA TYR A 125 -8.44 6.28 -14.28
C TYR A 125 -8.37 6.69 -12.80
N HIS A 126 -7.91 7.91 -12.51
CA HIS A 126 -7.86 8.49 -11.16
C HIS A 126 -9.24 8.68 -10.48
N ALA A 127 -10.34 8.56 -11.22
CA ALA A 127 -11.70 8.80 -10.72
C ALA A 127 -12.60 7.54 -10.73
N ALA A 128 -11.99 6.35 -10.78
CA ALA A 128 -12.70 5.07 -10.74
C ALA A 128 -12.02 4.10 -9.77
N MET A 129 -12.78 3.13 -9.25
CA MET A 129 -12.18 1.99 -8.58
C MET A 129 -11.85 0.90 -9.61
N ILE A 130 -10.84 0.10 -9.28
CA ILE A 130 -10.58 -1.20 -9.90
C ILE A 130 -10.75 -2.31 -8.86
N GLN A 131 -10.90 -3.53 -9.36
CA GLN A 131 -10.91 -4.74 -8.55
C GLN A 131 -9.98 -5.76 -9.20
N ASP A 132 -9.16 -6.40 -8.38
CA ASP A 132 -8.32 -7.51 -8.83
C ASP A 132 -8.03 -8.48 -7.68
N ARG A 133 -7.37 -9.59 -7.99
CA ARG A 133 -7.00 -10.66 -7.07
C ARG A 133 -5.55 -11.05 -7.30
N GLY A 134 -4.81 -11.27 -6.22
CA GLY A 134 -3.41 -11.69 -6.32
C GLY A 134 -2.85 -12.25 -5.02
N THR A 135 -1.61 -12.70 -5.10
CA THR A 135 -0.85 -13.24 -3.97
C THR A 135 -0.07 -12.12 -3.30
N VAL A 136 -0.13 -12.07 -1.97
CA VAL A 136 0.62 -11.12 -1.15
C VAL A 136 2.08 -11.56 -1.08
N LEU A 137 2.98 -10.73 -1.60
CA LEU A 137 4.43 -10.94 -1.52
C LEU A 137 5.04 -10.35 -0.26
N SER A 138 4.49 -9.24 0.24
CA SER A 138 4.86 -8.64 1.51
C SER A 138 3.68 -7.85 2.08
N ILE A 139 3.65 -7.73 3.41
CA ILE A 139 2.71 -6.87 4.12
C ILE A 139 3.40 -6.27 5.35
N GLU A 140 3.20 -4.97 5.54
CA GLU A 140 3.65 -4.23 6.72
C GLU A 140 2.50 -3.43 7.30
N GLU A 141 2.43 -3.34 8.63
CA GLU A 141 1.43 -2.54 9.35
C GLU A 141 2.11 -1.62 10.36
N GLU A 142 1.61 -0.39 10.48
CA GLU A 142 1.99 0.52 11.55
C GLU A 142 0.78 1.26 12.12
N GLU A 143 0.76 1.39 13.45
CA GLU A 143 -0.24 2.17 14.17
C GLU A 143 0.17 3.64 14.23
N ILE A 144 -0.63 4.52 13.66
CA ILE A 144 -0.36 5.95 13.64
C ILE A 144 -1.37 6.66 14.57
N PRO A 145 -0.93 7.38 15.61
CA PRO A 145 -1.82 7.88 16.67
C PRO A 145 -3.03 8.69 16.21
N GLU A 146 -2.95 9.38 15.08
CA GLU A 146 -4.00 10.27 14.58
C GLU A 146 -5.00 9.60 13.62
N VAL A 147 -4.64 8.48 13.00
CA VAL A 147 -5.41 7.86 11.91
C VAL A 147 -5.67 6.35 12.12
N GLY A 148 -4.98 5.73 13.07
CA GLY A 148 -5.05 4.28 13.34
C GLY A 148 -4.03 3.49 12.53
N THR A 149 -4.26 2.18 12.42
CA THR A 149 -3.39 1.27 11.67
C THR A 149 -3.41 1.59 10.18
N ILE A 150 -2.26 1.63 9.53
CA ILE A 150 -2.15 1.58 8.06
C ILE A 150 -1.41 0.31 7.68
N SER A 151 -1.97 -0.41 6.71
CA SER A 151 -1.36 -1.56 6.07
C SER A 151 -0.82 -1.17 4.69
N VAL A 152 0.39 -1.63 4.36
CA VAL A 152 0.95 -1.54 3.01
C VAL A 152 1.25 -2.96 2.52
N LEU A 153 0.60 -3.36 1.43
CA LEU A 153 0.75 -4.69 0.85
C LEU A 153 1.44 -4.59 -0.50
N HIS A 154 2.32 -5.53 -0.82
CA HIS A 154 2.75 -5.81 -2.19
C HIS A 154 2.00 -7.05 -2.68
N VAL A 155 1.20 -6.91 -3.73
CA VAL A 155 0.37 -7.98 -4.30
C VAL A 155 0.73 -8.17 -5.77
N VAL A 156 0.82 -9.42 -6.22
CA VAL A 156 1.01 -9.76 -7.64
C VAL A 156 -0.09 -10.71 -8.09
N ASN A 157 -0.74 -10.39 -9.22
CA ASN A 157 -1.77 -11.24 -9.81
C ASN A 157 -1.17 -12.34 -10.73
N ASP A 158 -2.03 -13.19 -11.29
CA ASP A 158 -1.61 -14.30 -12.15
C ASP A 158 -1.02 -13.82 -13.51
N GLU A 159 -1.36 -12.59 -13.92
CA GLU A 159 -0.81 -11.91 -15.09
C GLU A 159 0.54 -11.20 -14.83
N GLU A 160 1.11 -11.37 -13.63
CA GLU A 160 2.34 -10.71 -13.16
C GLU A 160 2.23 -9.17 -13.06
N ASP A 161 1.01 -8.61 -13.05
CA ASP A 161 0.80 -7.22 -12.69
C ASP A 161 1.06 -7.04 -11.18
N SER A 162 1.89 -6.05 -10.86
CA SER A 162 2.30 -5.74 -9.49
C SER A 162 1.55 -4.53 -8.95
N TYR A 163 1.08 -4.66 -7.72
CA TYR A 163 0.34 -3.63 -7.00
C TYR A 163 0.99 -3.37 -5.65
N GLN A 164 1.09 -2.11 -5.26
CA GLN A 164 1.30 -1.77 -3.86
C GLN A 164 0.05 -1.08 -3.31
N ILE A 165 -0.57 -1.70 -2.32
CA ILE A 165 -1.87 -1.29 -1.79
C ILE A 165 -1.64 -0.60 -0.45
N VAL A 166 -2.00 0.69 -0.37
CA VAL A 166 -2.08 1.45 0.87
C VAL A 166 -3.50 1.34 1.39
N TYR A 167 -3.69 0.73 2.55
CA TYR A 167 -4.99 0.45 3.15
C TYR A 167 -5.07 1.02 4.57
N LEU A 168 -6.17 1.73 4.86
CA LEU A 168 -6.40 2.27 6.20
C LEU A 168 -7.12 1.23 7.06
N GLY A 169 -6.39 0.60 7.97
CA GLY A 169 -6.85 -0.46 8.86
C GLY A 169 -5.86 -1.62 8.93
N GLY A 170 -5.95 -2.42 9.99
CA GLY A 170 -5.23 -3.69 10.09
C GLY A 170 -5.96 -4.80 9.33
N LEU A 171 -5.21 -5.82 8.92
CA LEU A 171 -5.67 -6.94 8.12
C LEU A 171 -5.24 -8.27 8.76
N ASP A 172 -6.17 -9.23 8.78
CA ASP A 172 -5.81 -10.63 9.00
C ASP A 172 -5.39 -11.23 7.64
N VAL A 173 -4.24 -10.77 7.13
CA VAL A 173 -3.62 -11.15 5.84
C VAL A 173 -2.12 -11.28 6.07
N TYR A 174 -1.51 -12.31 5.48
CA TYR A 174 -0.09 -12.59 5.60
C TYR A 174 0.54 -12.78 4.22
N GLU A 175 1.88 -12.83 4.19
CA GLU A 175 2.62 -13.28 3.00
C GLU A 175 2.09 -14.64 2.53
N ASP A 176 2.11 -14.86 1.21
CA ASP A 176 1.58 -16.02 0.49
C ASP A 176 0.04 -16.18 0.53
N ASP A 177 -0.71 -15.35 1.28
CA ASP A 177 -2.16 -15.34 1.16
C ASP A 177 -2.60 -14.80 -0.21
N THR A 178 -3.66 -15.36 -0.77
CA THR A 178 -4.36 -14.77 -1.91
C THR A 178 -5.44 -13.82 -1.42
N VAL A 179 -5.39 -12.58 -1.90
CA VAL A 179 -6.37 -11.53 -1.55
C VAL A 179 -7.13 -11.07 -2.78
N GLU A 180 -8.38 -10.70 -2.56
CA GLU A 180 -9.14 -9.84 -3.45
C GLU A 180 -9.12 -8.42 -2.90
N PHE A 181 -8.95 -7.44 -3.78
CA PHE A 181 -8.94 -6.03 -3.39
C PHE A 181 -9.76 -5.16 -4.33
N VAL A 182 -10.29 -4.08 -3.77
CA VAL A 182 -10.98 -3.00 -4.49
C VAL A 182 -10.33 -1.69 -4.07
N GLY A 183 -9.99 -0.82 -5.02
CA GLY A 183 -9.33 0.45 -4.68
C GLY A 183 -9.18 1.40 -5.85
N VAL A 184 -8.65 2.58 -5.56
CA VAL A 184 -8.43 3.66 -6.53
C VAL A 184 -6.97 3.65 -6.98
N PRO A 185 -6.68 3.57 -8.29
CA PRO A 185 -5.32 3.73 -8.78
C PRO A 185 -4.85 5.17 -8.62
N THR A 186 -3.60 5.34 -8.17
CA THR A 186 -3.01 6.66 -7.90
C THR A 186 -1.80 6.91 -8.78
N LEU A 187 -0.68 6.25 -8.50
CA LEU A 187 0.60 6.49 -9.16
C LEU A 187 1.11 5.21 -9.82
N LEU A 188 1.83 5.39 -10.94
CA LEU A 188 2.70 4.35 -11.49
C LEU A 188 4.05 4.49 -10.80
N SER A 189 4.49 3.43 -10.15
CA SER A 189 5.76 3.34 -9.45
C SER A 189 6.54 2.11 -9.93
N GLY A 190 7.56 1.73 -9.17
CA GLY A 190 8.38 0.57 -9.46
C GLY A 190 9.67 0.55 -8.66
N PHE A 191 10.36 -0.58 -8.63
CA PHE A 191 11.54 -0.77 -7.80
C PHE A 191 12.44 -1.84 -8.42
N ASP A 192 13.73 -1.78 -8.06
CA ASP A 192 14.68 -2.81 -8.43
C ASP A 192 14.34 -4.12 -7.72
N ASN A 193 14.25 -5.21 -8.47
CA ASN A 193 13.94 -6.53 -7.92
C ASN A 193 15.21 -7.33 -7.62
N VAL A 194 15.07 -8.35 -6.77
CA VAL A 194 16.19 -9.21 -6.31
C VAL A 194 16.85 -10.02 -7.43
N SER A 195 16.21 -10.11 -8.61
CA SER A 195 16.76 -10.78 -9.79
C SER A 195 17.58 -9.83 -10.69
N GLY A 196 17.76 -8.56 -10.29
CA GLY A 196 18.52 -7.56 -11.05
C GLY A 196 17.74 -6.90 -12.19
N GLY A 197 16.41 -7.03 -12.19
CA GLY A 197 15.51 -6.32 -13.09
C GLY A 197 14.77 -5.18 -12.38
N TYR A 198 13.86 -4.54 -13.11
CA TYR A 198 12.97 -3.51 -12.59
C TYR A 198 11.53 -4.01 -12.64
N THR A 199 10.81 -3.83 -11.55
CA THR A 199 9.39 -4.17 -11.45
C THR A 199 8.57 -2.89 -11.48
N ASN A 200 7.67 -2.75 -12.46
CA ASN A 200 6.68 -1.68 -12.45
C ASN A 200 5.54 -2.06 -11.49
N SER A 201 5.04 -1.10 -10.72
CA SER A 201 3.98 -1.32 -9.74
C SER A 201 2.94 -0.22 -9.80
N ILE A 202 1.66 -0.58 -9.70
CA ILE A 202 0.57 0.39 -9.58
C ILE A 202 0.31 0.61 -8.09
N ILE A 203 0.43 1.84 -7.60
CA ILE A 203 0.03 2.17 -6.24
C ILE A 203 -1.49 2.33 -6.21
N ILE A 204 -2.15 1.61 -5.30
CA ILE A 204 -3.59 1.60 -5.09
C ILE A 204 -3.89 2.10 -3.69
N VAL A 205 -4.87 2.98 -3.55
CA VAL A 205 -5.51 3.22 -2.25
C VAL A 205 -6.64 2.23 -2.08
N GLY A 206 -6.47 1.27 -1.16
CA GLY A 206 -7.38 0.17 -0.91
C GLY A 206 -8.66 0.61 -0.19
N SER A 207 -9.81 0.38 -0.82
CA SER A 207 -11.12 0.48 -0.18
C SER A 207 -11.45 -0.83 0.55
N TYR A 208 -11.20 -1.97 -0.09
CA TYR A 208 -11.40 -3.30 0.49
C TYR A 208 -10.19 -4.17 0.18
N VAL A 209 -9.75 -4.95 1.16
CA VAL A 209 -8.80 -6.04 1.01
C VAL A 209 -9.31 -7.19 1.87
N GLY A 210 -9.42 -8.39 1.30
CA GLY A 210 -9.85 -9.56 2.05
C GLY A 210 -9.28 -10.84 1.46
N LYS A 211 -9.03 -11.84 2.32
CA LYS A 211 -8.60 -13.17 1.85
C LYS A 211 -9.63 -13.72 0.86
N SER A 212 -9.15 -14.10 -0.31
CA SER A 212 -9.94 -14.85 -1.27
C SER A 212 -9.86 -16.34 -0.91
N ALA A 213 -10.97 -17.06 -1.02
CA ALA A 213 -10.89 -18.51 -1.09
C ALA A 213 -10.07 -18.91 -2.34
N ASN A 214 -9.31 -20.00 -2.20
CA ASN A 214 -8.63 -20.67 -3.32
C ASN A 214 -9.60 -21.55 -4.11
#